data_AF-U9W1B1-F1
#
_entry.id   AF-U9W1B1-F1
#
_cell.length_a   1.000
_cell.length_b   1.000
_cell.length_c   1.000
_cell.angle_alpha   90.00
_cell.angle_beta   90.00
_cell.angle_gamma   90.00
#
_symmetry.space_group_name_H-M   'P 1'
#
loop_
_entity.id
_entity.type
_entity.pdbx_description
1 polymer ?
#
loop_
_entity_poly.entity_id
_entity_poly.type
_entity_poly.pdbx_seq_one_letter_code
_entity_poly.pdbx_strand_id
1 'polypeptide(L)'
;MLKATLELLAEVGFEKMSIDAIATRGGVGKTTIYRRYKSKDELVADAIESMREEVLIPDTGSLWSDMDALIENAAQITFTPLGRQAVSMIISSAASNPGFAQIYWEKYLQPRRQAFAVVIERAKARHEIAMSLDAGLVFDTMSGIMLYALIFPPKESWTSYIRHALSLLLK
;
A
#
# COMPACT_ATOMS: atom_id res chain seq x y z
N MET A 1 -14.29 -12.65 9.36
CA MET A 1 -13.31 -12.04 10.28
C MET A 1 -12.34 -11.11 9.55
N LEU A 2 -11.61 -11.54 8.51
CA LEU A 2 -10.64 -10.66 7.81
C LEU A 2 -11.25 -9.34 7.30
N LYS A 3 -12.35 -9.40 6.56
CA LYS A 3 -13.10 -8.20 6.13
C LYS A 3 -13.48 -7.28 7.30
N ALA A 4 -14.04 -7.84 8.37
CA ALA A 4 -14.39 -7.09 9.58
C ALA A 4 -13.16 -6.47 10.27
N THR A 5 -12.02 -7.16 10.25
CA THR A 5 -10.74 -6.62 10.73
C THR A 5 -10.32 -5.41 9.91
N LEU A 6 -10.40 -5.48 8.57
CA LEU A 6 -10.05 -4.36 7.68
C LEU A 6 -10.98 -3.15 7.87
N GLU A 7 -12.29 -3.39 7.97
CA GLU A 7 -13.26 -2.33 8.24
C GLU A 7 -12.97 -1.63 9.58
N LEU A 8 -12.76 -2.39 10.65
CA LEU A 8 -12.39 -1.82 11.95
C LEU A 8 -11.03 -1.11 11.91
N LEU A 9 -10.08 -1.63 11.15
CA LEU A 9 -8.77 -0.98 10.97
C LEU A 9 -8.93 0.39 10.31
N ALA A 10 -9.77 0.50 9.28
CA ALA A 10 -10.04 1.77 8.61
C ALA A 10 -10.91 2.73 9.45
N GLU A 11 -11.83 2.20 10.27
CA GLU A 11 -12.75 2.98 11.11
C GLU A 11 -12.08 3.57 12.36
N VAL A 12 -11.36 2.73 13.12
CA VAL A 12 -10.89 3.09 14.47
C VAL A 12 -9.38 2.97 14.67
N GLY A 13 -8.66 2.38 13.71
CA GLY A 13 -7.22 2.16 13.78
C GLY A 13 -6.82 0.94 14.62
N PHE A 14 -5.53 0.56 14.53
CA PHE A 14 -5.03 -0.67 15.13
C PHE A 14 -5.18 -0.69 16.66
N GLU A 15 -5.02 0.45 17.33
CA GLU A 15 -5.03 0.48 18.81
C GLU A 15 -6.40 0.39 19.43
N LYS A 16 -7.41 0.97 18.78
CA LYS A 16 -8.78 0.99 19.31
C LYS A 16 -9.58 -0.25 18.94
N MET A 17 -9.11 -1.05 17.98
CA MET A 17 -9.76 -2.32 17.65
C MET A 17 -9.43 -3.43 18.66
N SER A 18 -10.40 -4.33 18.85
CA SER A 18 -10.28 -5.49 19.74
C SER A 18 -10.79 -6.76 19.04
N ILE A 19 -10.33 -7.93 19.51
CA ILE A 19 -10.85 -9.23 19.05
C ILE A 19 -12.38 -9.32 19.25
N ASP A 20 -12.89 -8.73 20.33
CA ASP A 20 -14.32 -8.69 20.64
C ASP A 20 -15.12 -7.90 19.61
N ALA A 21 -14.61 -6.72 19.24
CA ALA A 21 -15.22 -5.90 18.19
C ALA A 21 -15.19 -6.63 16.84
N ILE A 22 -14.07 -7.28 16.51
CA ILE A 22 -13.93 -8.05 15.25
C ILE A 22 -14.88 -9.26 15.22
N ALA A 23 -14.99 -10.00 16.33
CA ALA A 23 -15.90 -11.12 16.48
C ALA A 23 -17.36 -10.68 16.26
N THR A 24 -17.75 -9.59 16.93
CA THR A 24 -19.09 -9.01 16.85
C THR A 24 -19.41 -8.54 15.43
N ARG A 25 -18.53 -7.74 14.82
CA ARG A 25 -18.70 -7.24 13.44
C ARG A 25 -18.70 -8.37 12.41
N GLY A 26 -17.83 -9.35 12.60
CA GLY A 26 -17.68 -10.49 11.68
C GLY A 26 -18.72 -11.60 11.85
N GLY A 27 -19.62 -11.50 12.85
CA GLY A 27 -20.61 -12.54 13.13
C GLY A 27 -20.01 -13.88 13.53
N VAL A 28 -18.81 -13.88 14.14
CA VAL A 28 -18.09 -15.12 14.54
C VAL A 28 -17.82 -15.11 16.04
N GLY A 29 -17.81 -16.28 16.67
CA GLY A 29 -17.43 -16.39 18.09
C GLY A 29 -15.94 -16.15 18.33
N LYS A 30 -15.56 -15.59 19.49
CA LYS A 30 -14.15 -15.34 19.87
C LYS A 30 -13.29 -16.60 19.81
N THR A 31 -13.83 -17.75 20.23
CA THR A 31 -13.19 -19.07 20.15
C THR A 31 -12.82 -19.45 18.71
N THR A 32 -13.60 -19.01 17.72
CA THR A 32 -13.27 -19.24 16.30
C THR A 32 -12.04 -18.44 15.87
N ILE A 33 -11.91 -17.20 16.37
CA ILE A 33 -10.75 -16.35 16.10
C ILE A 33 -9.51 -16.90 16.80
N TYR A 34 -9.57 -17.16 18.11
CA TYR A 34 -8.43 -17.68 18.88
C TYR A 34 -7.93 -19.06 18.43
N ARG A 35 -8.78 -19.87 17.77
CA ARG A 35 -8.36 -21.13 17.18
C ARG A 35 -7.47 -20.95 15.94
N ARG A 36 -7.63 -19.84 15.21
CA ARG A 36 -6.88 -19.54 13.98
C ARG A 36 -5.71 -18.61 14.22
N TYR A 37 -5.83 -17.72 15.19
CA TYR A 37 -4.89 -16.63 15.43
C TYR A 37 -4.50 -16.58 16.90
N LYS A 38 -3.20 -16.56 17.17
CA LYS A 38 -2.62 -16.46 18.52
C LYS A 38 -2.68 -15.03 19.06
N SER A 39 -2.77 -14.03 18.19
CA SER A 39 -2.82 -12.62 18.56
C SER A 39 -3.69 -11.77 17.61
N LYS A 40 -4.03 -10.55 18.05
CA LYS A 40 -4.67 -9.52 17.20
C LYS A 40 -3.77 -9.18 16.00
N ASP A 41 -2.47 -9.09 16.24
CA ASP A 41 -1.43 -8.79 15.27
C ASP A 41 -1.41 -9.81 14.13
N GLU A 42 -1.49 -11.12 14.44
CA GLU A 42 -1.52 -12.20 13.44
C GLU A 42 -2.79 -12.12 12.58
N LEU A 43 -3.95 -11.87 13.20
CA LEU A 43 -5.20 -11.68 12.47
C LEU A 43 -5.16 -10.42 11.57
N VAL A 44 -4.56 -9.34 12.05
CA VAL A 44 -4.41 -8.10 11.27
C VAL A 44 -3.42 -8.29 10.13
N ALA A 45 -2.34 -9.03 10.34
CA ALA A 45 -1.39 -9.38 9.29
C ALA A 45 -2.06 -10.15 8.15
N ASP A 46 -2.83 -11.20 8.47
CA ASP A 46 -3.62 -11.95 7.48
C ASP A 46 -4.68 -11.08 6.80
N ALA A 47 -5.31 -10.17 7.55
CA ALA A 47 -6.30 -9.26 6.98
C ALA A 47 -5.67 -8.29 5.97
N ILE A 48 -4.53 -7.68 6.31
CA ILE A 48 -3.76 -6.81 5.41
C ILE A 48 -3.25 -7.60 4.21
N GLU A 49 -2.75 -8.82 4.42
CA GLU A 49 -2.33 -9.71 3.34
C GLU A 49 -3.50 -10.05 2.42
N SER A 50 -4.73 -10.18 2.93
CA SER A 50 -5.91 -10.38 2.09
C SER A 50 -6.30 -9.17 1.22
N MET A 51 -5.79 -7.97 1.53
CA MET A 51 -5.90 -6.80 0.63
C MET A 51 -4.92 -6.86 -0.55
N ARG A 52 -3.98 -7.80 -0.53
CA ARG A 52 -3.12 -8.06 -1.66
C ARG A 52 -3.97 -8.74 -2.73
N GLU A 53 -4.52 -7.95 -3.64
CA GLU A 53 -4.79 -8.43 -4.99
C GLU A 53 -3.46 -8.88 -5.61
N GLU A 54 -3.51 -9.77 -6.61
CA GLU A 54 -2.32 -10.21 -7.33
C GLU A 54 -1.58 -8.95 -7.82
N VAL A 55 -0.40 -8.70 -7.25
CA VAL A 55 0.34 -7.47 -7.53
C VAL A 55 0.77 -7.55 -8.99
N LEU A 56 0.03 -6.84 -9.84
CA LEU A 56 0.30 -6.81 -11.27
C LEU A 56 1.69 -6.20 -11.50
N ILE A 57 2.47 -6.86 -12.34
CA ILE A 57 3.75 -6.36 -12.82
C ILE A 57 3.57 -6.07 -14.31
N PRO A 58 3.28 -4.81 -14.69
CA PRO A 58 3.13 -4.44 -16.09
C PRO A 58 4.37 -4.81 -16.92
N ASP A 59 4.15 -5.21 -18.16
CA ASP A 59 5.21 -5.51 -19.13
C ASP A 59 4.79 -5.07 -20.54
N THR A 60 4.57 -3.77 -20.67
CA THR A 60 4.14 -3.11 -21.92
C THR A 60 5.30 -2.82 -22.86
N GLY A 61 6.54 -3.03 -22.41
CA GLY A 61 7.77 -2.79 -23.18
C GLY A 61 8.30 -1.36 -23.09
N SER A 62 7.73 -0.50 -22.25
CA SER A 62 8.17 0.88 -22.01
C SER A 62 8.04 1.23 -20.54
N LEU A 63 9.07 1.87 -19.97
CA LEU A 63 9.07 2.31 -18.57
C LEU A 63 7.84 3.14 -18.26
N TRP A 64 7.55 4.16 -19.08
CA TRP A 64 6.48 5.08 -18.77
C TRP A 64 5.11 4.42 -18.82
N SER A 65 4.89 3.52 -19.77
CA SER A 65 3.63 2.77 -19.87
C SER A 65 3.46 1.80 -18.69
N ASP A 66 4.54 1.14 -18.25
CA ASP A 66 4.52 0.28 -17.06
C ASP A 66 4.29 1.08 -15.78
N MET A 67 4.93 2.24 -15.67
CA MET A 67 4.79 3.17 -14.54
C MET A 67 3.39 3.77 -14.46
N ASP A 68 2.82 4.22 -15.59
CA ASP A 68 1.47 4.76 -15.65
C ASP A 68 0.46 3.72 -15.12
N ALA A 69 0.59 2.45 -15.53
CA ALA A 69 -0.28 1.37 -15.06
C ALA A 69 -0.18 1.14 -13.53
N LEU A 70 1.03 1.17 -12.96
CA LEU A 70 1.22 1.06 -11.51
C LEU A 70 0.64 2.27 -10.75
N ILE A 71 0.87 3.48 -11.28
CA ILE A 71 0.41 4.75 -10.70
C ILE A 71 -1.12 4.82 -10.70
N GLU A 72 -1.76 4.44 -11.80
CA GLU A 72 -3.21 4.43 -11.94
C GLU A 72 -3.87 3.41 -11.01
N ASN A 73 -3.31 2.19 -10.92
CA ASN A 73 -3.82 1.18 -9.98
C ASN A 73 -3.75 1.68 -8.52
N ALA A 74 -2.60 2.25 -8.13
CA ALA A 74 -2.45 2.84 -6.79
C ALA A 74 -3.45 3.97 -6.54
N ALA A 75 -3.73 4.81 -7.55
CA ALA A 75 -4.66 5.93 -7.47
C ALA A 75 -6.12 5.48 -7.27
N GLN A 76 -6.55 4.46 -8.03
CA GLN A 76 -7.91 3.92 -7.98
C GLN A 76 -8.23 3.34 -6.60
N ILE A 77 -7.24 2.78 -5.91
CA ILE A 77 -7.39 2.27 -4.55
C ILE A 77 -7.35 3.44 -3.55
N THR A 78 -6.35 4.32 -3.67
CA THR A 78 -5.97 5.27 -2.61
C THR A 78 -6.81 6.55 -2.58
N PHE A 79 -7.21 7.09 -3.75
CA PHE A 79 -7.85 8.41 -3.79
C PHE A 79 -9.38 8.39 -3.67
N THR A 80 -10.00 7.23 -3.55
CA THR A 80 -11.43 7.12 -3.18
C THR A 80 -11.67 7.63 -1.75
N PRO A 81 -12.87 8.14 -1.40
CA PRO A 81 -13.13 8.58 -0.03
C PRO A 81 -12.77 7.54 1.04
N LEU A 82 -13.11 6.27 0.79
CA LEU A 82 -12.78 5.15 1.67
C LEU A 82 -11.28 4.84 1.68
N GLY A 83 -10.62 4.82 0.51
CA GLY A 83 -9.19 4.60 0.39
C GLY A 83 -8.38 5.65 1.14
N ARG A 84 -8.74 6.93 1.02
CA ARG A 84 -8.08 8.03 1.74
C ARG A 84 -8.19 7.84 3.25
N GLN A 85 -9.40 7.57 3.74
CA GLN A 85 -9.64 7.32 5.16
C GLN A 85 -8.82 6.13 5.66
N ALA A 86 -8.84 5.01 4.93
CA ALA A 86 -8.10 3.80 5.28
C ALA A 86 -6.59 4.06 5.34
N VAL A 87 -6.01 4.69 4.31
CA VAL A 87 -4.57 5.00 4.30
C VAL A 87 -4.20 5.95 5.42
N SER A 88 -4.97 7.02 5.67
CA SER A 88 -4.72 7.92 6.81
C SER A 88 -4.72 7.18 8.14
N MET A 89 -5.67 6.26 8.35
CA MET A 89 -5.77 5.48 9.58
C MET A 89 -4.62 4.46 9.73
N ILE A 90 -4.22 3.82 8.64
CA ILE A 90 -3.07 2.91 8.61
C ILE A 90 -1.79 3.66 8.94
N ILE A 91 -1.54 4.81 8.31
CA ILE A 91 -0.34 5.61 8.57
C ILE A 91 -0.33 6.13 10.01
N SER A 92 -1.47 6.59 10.53
CA SER A 92 -1.57 6.99 11.94
C SER A 92 -1.26 5.82 12.88
N SER A 93 -1.76 4.61 12.57
CA SER A 93 -1.51 3.41 13.38
C SER A 93 -0.03 3.00 13.32
N ALA A 94 0.58 3.03 12.14
CA ALA A 94 1.99 2.71 11.94
C ALA A 94 2.92 3.70 12.64
N ALA A 95 2.58 4.99 12.64
CA ALA A 95 3.36 6.01 13.34
C ALA A 95 3.36 5.82 14.87
N SER A 96 2.26 5.33 15.45
CA SER A 96 2.16 5.07 16.89
C SER A 96 2.61 3.68 17.32
N ASN A 97 2.79 2.75 16.39
CA ASN A 97 3.04 1.34 16.69
C ASN A 97 4.03 0.69 15.71
N PRO A 98 5.30 0.52 16.13
CA PRO A 98 6.33 -0.10 15.31
C PRO A 98 6.01 -1.54 14.88
N GLY A 99 5.29 -2.31 15.72
CA GLY A 99 4.90 -3.68 15.38
C GLY A 99 3.90 -3.72 14.22
N PHE A 100 2.88 -2.86 14.28
CA PHE A 100 1.93 -2.72 13.17
C PHE A 100 2.61 -2.15 11.91
N ALA A 101 3.53 -1.19 12.06
CA ALA A 101 4.30 -0.66 10.94
C ALA A 101 5.08 -1.77 10.21
N GLN A 102 5.71 -2.68 10.97
CA GLN A 102 6.42 -3.82 10.41
C GLN A 102 5.47 -4.78 9.67
N ILE A 103 4.31 -5.09 10.27
CA ILE A 103 3.30 -5.95 9.64
C ILE A 103 2.82 -5.35 8.31
N TYR A 104 2.49 -4.06 8.30
CA TYR A 104 2.04 -3.38 7.09
C TYR A 104 3.15 -3.30 6.03
N TRP A 105 4.39 -3.07 6.44
CA TRP A 105 5.55 -3.10 5.56
C TRP A 105 5.70 -4.46 4.88
N GLU A 106 5.78 -5.54 5.65
CA GLU A 106 6.03 -6.90 5.14
C GLU A 106 4.86 -7.42 4.30
N LYS A 107 3.62 -7.25 4.77
CA LYS A 107 2.45 -7.87 4.15
C LYS A 107 1.88 -7.08 2.99
N TYR A 108 2.09 -5.76 2.95
CA TYR A 108 1.46 -4.90 1.96
C TYR A 108 2.44 -4.12 1.07
N LEU A 109 3.42 -3.43 1.66
CA LEU A 109 4.32 -2.55 0.90
C LEU A 109 5.46 -3.29 0.23
N GLN A 110 6.08 -4.26 0.90
CA GLN A 110 7.23 -5.00 0.37
C GLN A 110 6.92 -5.74 -0.94
N PRO A 111 5.78 -6.46 -1.10
CA PRO A 111 5.42 -7.08 -2.38
C PRO A 111 5.26 -6.06 -3.52
N ARG A 112 4.70 -4.87 -3.23
CA ARG A 112 4.55 -3.78 -4.21
C ARG A 112 5.90 -3.15 -4.58
N ARG A 113 6.79 -2.98 -3.60
CA ARG A 113 8.15 -2.52 -3.82
C ARG A 113 8.95 -3.50 -4.69
N GLN A 114 8.76 -4.80 -4.50
CA GLN A 114 9.38 -5.83 -5.35
C GLN A 114 8.84 -5.79 -6.78
N ALA A 115 7.52 -5.71 -6.97
CA ALA A 115 6.91 -5.55 -8.29
C ALA A 115 7.41 -4.30 -9.03
N PHE A 116 7.49 -3.17 -8.32
CA PHE A 116 8.06 -1.94 -8.83
C PHE A 116 9.52 -2.09 -9.25
N ALA A 117 10.32 -2.77 -8.43
CA ALA A 117 11.72 -3.04 -8.75
C ALA A 117 11.87 -3.84 -10.05
N VAL A 118 10.99 -4.82 -10.30
CA VAL A 118 11.00 -5.58 -11.57
C VAL A 118 10.80 -4.66 -12.78
N VAL A 119 9.87 -3.69 -12.71
CA VAL A 119 9.65 -2.70 -13.79
C VAL A 119 10.90 -1.85 -14.02
N ILE A 120 11.53 -1.36 -12.96
CA ILE A 120 12.76 -0.56 -13.04
C ILE A 120 13.92 -1.37 -13.64
N GLU A 121 14.11 -2.62 -13.22
CA GLU A 121 15.18 -3.46 -13.75
C GLU A 121 14.97 -3.80 -15.24
N ARG A 122 13.72 -3.98 -15.68
CA ARG A 122 13.41 -4.12 -17.11
C ARG A 122 13.74 -2.86 -17.90
N ALA A 123 13.40 -1.69 -17.39
CA ALA A 123 13.71 -0.41 -18.04
C ALA A 123 15.23 -0.16 -18.12
N LYS A 124 15.99 -0.55 -17.09
CA LYS A 124 17.45 -0.56 -17.10
C LYS A 124 18.01 -1.46 -18.20
N ALA A 125 17.49 -2.68 -18.33
CA ALA A 125 17.90 -3.63 -19.37
C ALA A 125 17.60 -3.12 -20.79
N ARG A 126 16.60 -2.25 -20.96
CA ARG A 126 16.27 -1.55 -22.21
C ARG A 126 17.03 -0.23 -22.42
N HIS A 127 17.90 0.15 -21.48
CA HIS A 127 18.65 1.41 -21.50
C HIS A 127 17.77 2.67 -21.50
N GLU A 128 16.56 2.59 -20.95
CA GLU A 128 15.65 3.74 -20.85
C GLU A 128 15.99 4.67 -19.68
N ILE A 129 16.73 4.18 -18.69
CA ILE A 129 17.12 4.88 -17.46
C ILE A 129 18.53 4.47 -17.03
N ALA A 130 19.14 5.28 -16.15
CA ALA A 130 20.47 5.02 -15.63
C ALA A 130 20.55 3.71 -14.83
N MET A 131 21.60 2.91 -15.06
CA MET A 131 21.85 1.66 -14.33
C MET A 131 22.04 1.88 -12.82
N SER A 132 22.53 3.08 -12.43
CA SER A 132 22.75 3.48 -11.04
C SER A 132 21.47 3.88 -10.30
N LEU A 133 20.32 3.93 -10.96
CA LEU A 133 19.07 4.32 -10.33
C LEU A 133 18.66 3.31 -9.24
N ASP A 134 18.38 3.81 -8.04
CA ASP A 134 17.86 3.00 -6.94
C ASP A 134 16.32 2.88 -7.04
N ALA A 135 15.84 1.71 -7.45
CA ALA A 135 14.41 1.44 -7.57
C ALA A 135 13.64 1.63 -6.26
N GLY A 136 14.29 1.32 -5.13
CA GLY A 136 13.72 1.49 -3.80
C GLY A 136 13.52 2.95 -3.44
N LEU A 137 14.51 3.80 -3.71
CA LEU A 137 14.39 5.24 -3.47
C LEU A 137 13.31 5.88 -4.35
N VAL A 138 13.18 5.44 -5.61
CA VAL A 138 12.10 5.92 -6.49
C VAL A 138 10.74 5.50 -5.95
N PHE A 139 10.59 4.26 -5.48
CA PHE A 139 9.35 3.79 -4.85
C PHE A 139 9.01 4.58 -3.58
N ASP A 140 10.00 4.84 -2.72
CA ASP A 140 9.82 5.60 -1.48
C ASP A 140 9.43 7.06 -1.80
N THR A 141 10.03 7.65 -2.83
CA THR A 141 9.69 9.01 -3.29
C THR A 141 8.26 9.08 -3.82
N MET A 142 7.86 8.15 -4.68
CA MET A 142 6.49 8.06 -5.19
C MET A 142 5.47 7.89 -4.05
N SER A 143 5.78 7.02 -3.08
CA SER A 143 4.96 6.78 -1.89
C SER A 143 4.83 8.04 -1.04
N GLY A 144 5.92 8.77 -0.83
CA GLY A 144 5.93 10.05 -0.10
C GLY A 144 5.08 11.12 -0.78
N ILE A 145 5.20 11.27 -2.11
CA ILE A 145 4.38 12.21 -2.89
C ILE A 145 2.90 11.83 -2.80
N MET A 146 2.56 10.54 -2.85
CA MET A 146 1.19 10.06 -2.69
C MET A 146 0.60 10.43 -1.33
N LEU A 147 1.36 10.17 -0.26
CA LEU A 147 0.95 10.51 1.10
C LEU A 147 0.77 12.01 1.29
N TYR A 148 1.64 12.83 0.69
CA TYR A 148 1.48 14.28 0.69
C TYR A 148 0.21 14.72 -0.07
N ALA A 149 -0.01 14.17 -1.27
CA ALA A 149 -1.15 14.47 -2.13
C ALA A 149 -2.52 14.05 -1.54
N LEU A 150 -2.53 13.07 -0.62
CA LEU A 150 -3.74 12.72 0.13
C LEU A 150 -4.26 13.88 0.97
N ILE A 151 -3.35 14.68 1.54
CA ILE A 151 -3.65 15.81 2.43
C ILE A 151 -3.74 17.11 1.63
N PHE A 152 -2.81 17.31 0.69
CA PHE A 152 -2.67 18.51 -0.13
C PHE A 152 -2.74 18.13 -1.61
N PRO A 153 -3.95 18.00 -2.18
CA PRO A 153 -4.12 17.57 -3.55
C PRO A 153 -3.40 18.51 -4.54
N PRO A 154 -2.66 17.98 -5.52
CA PRO A 154 -2.05 18.79 -6.56
C PRO A 154 -3.13 19.43 -7.44
N LYS A 155 -2.73 20.48 -8.19
CA LYS A 155 -3.61 21.12 -9.18
C LYS A 155 -3.82 20.26 -10.43
N GLU A 156 -2.82 19.45 -10.77
CA GLU A 156 -2.85 18.52 -11.90
C GLU A 156 -3.53 17.20 -11.52
N SER A 157 -3.87 16.39 -12.52
CA SER A 157 -4.28 15.01 -12.26
C SER A 157 -3.15 14.24 -11.58
N TRP A 158 -3.50 13.24 -10.77
CA TRP A 158 -2.51 12.43 -10.06
C TRP A 158 -1.46 11.81 -10.98
N THR A 159 -1.89 11.21 -12.10
CA THR A 159 -0.98 10.59 -13.07
C THR A 159 -0.02 11.62 -13.67
N SER A 160 -0.50 12.80 -14.08
CA SER A 160 0.35 13.90 -14.59
C SER A 160 1.35 14.36 -13.54
N TYR A 161 0.87 14.55 -12.30
CA TYR A 161 1.69 15.06 -11.21
C TYR A 161 2.84 14.12 -10.85
N ILE A 162 2.57 12.81 -10.70
CA ILE A 162 3.63 11.84 -10.42
C ILE A 162 4.56 11.66 -11.59
N ARG A 163 4.04 11.61 -12.83
CA ARG A 163 4.89 11.52 -14.02
C ARG A 163 5.86 12.69 -14.10
N HIS A 164 5.37 13.91 -13.88
CA HIS A 164 6.23 15.09 -13.79
C HIS A 164 7.28 14.94 -12.69
N ALA A 165 6.88 14.56 -11.47
CA ALA A 165 7.83 14.39 -10.36
C ALA A 165 8.91 13.34 -10.66
N LEU A 166 8.53 12.18 -11.19
CA LEU A 166 9.47 11.11 -11.56
C LEU A 166 10.38 11.51 -12.72
N SER A 167 9.89 12.29 -13.68
CA SER A 167 10.72 12.79 -14.79
C SER A 167 11.88 13.69 -14.32
N LEU A 168 11.77 14.26 -13.12
CA LEU A 168 12.86 15.03 -12.50
C LEU A 168 13.92 14.11 -11.87
N LEU A 169 13.53 12.90 -11.45
CA LEU A 169 14.40 11.92 -10.80
C LEU A 169 15.08 10.96 -11.78
N LEU A 170 14.45 10.70 -12.93
CA LEU A 170 14.88 9.70 -13.92
C LEU A 170 15.85 10.27 -14.99
N LYS A 171 16.42 11.45 -14.76
CA LYS A 171 17.41 12.08 -15.66
C LYS A 171 18.82 11.50 -15.48
#